data_AF-A0ABC9Z2Y7-F1
#
_entry.id   AF-A0ABC9Z2Y7-F1
#
_cell.length_a   1.000
_cell.length_b   1.000
_cell.length_c   1.000
_cell.angle_alpha   90.00
_cell.angle_beta   90.00
_cell.angle_gamma   90.00
#
_symmetry.space_group_name_H-M   'P 1'
#
loop_
_entity.id
_entity.type
_entity.pdbx_description
1 polymer ?
#
loop_
_entity_poly.entity_id
_entity_poly.type
_entity_poly.pdbx_seq_one_letter_code
_entity_poly.pdbx_strand_id
1 'polypeptide(L)' 'MSTQQITDEAAVRELLASADRAWDAGDATAFAAVFAEDADYVTWFGQRVQGRAAIEAQHAPCSPSI' A
#
# COMPACT_ATOMS: atom_id res chain seq x y z
N MET A 1 13.43 -25.43 -3.31
CA MET A 1 12.36 -24.52 -3.75
C MET A 1 12.18 -24.68 -5.24
N SER A 2 10.95 -24.72 -5.72
CA SER A 2 10.63 -24.70 -7.15
C SER A 2 10.90 -23.32 -7.76
N THR A 3 11.10 -23.25 -9.07
CA THR A 3 11.25 -21.97 -9.79
C THR A 3 10.09 -21.01 -9.51
N GLN A 4 8.84 -21.52 -9.47
CA GLN A 4 7.66 -20.72 -9.11
C GLN A 4 7.79 -20.07 -7.72
N GLN A 5 8.26 -20.81 -6.72
CA GLN A 5 8.40 -20.26 -5.36
C GLN A 5 9.43 -19.12 -5.33
N ILE A 6 10.51 -19.23 -6.10
CA ILE A 6 11.54 -18.19 -6.20
C ILE A 6 11.00 -16.94 -6.90
N THR A 7 10.21 -17.12 -7.97
CA THR A 7 9.62 -15.99 -8.70
C THR A 7 8.55 -15.28 -7.88
N ASP A 8 7.72 -16.03 -7.15
CA ASP A 8 6.68 -15.47 -6.29
C ASP A 8 7.30 -14.70 -5.12
N GLU A 9 8.35 -15.25 -4.50
CA GLU A 9 9.07 -14.56 -3.43
C GLU A 9 9.68 -13.24 -3.93
N ALA A 10 10.31 -13.25 -5.11
CA ALA A 10 10.86 -12.03 -5.70
C ALA A 10 9.76 -10.98 -5.98
N ALA A 11 8.60 -11.41 -6.48
CA ALA A 11 7.46 -10.51 -6.75
C ALA A 11 6.90 -9.89 -5.46
N VAL A 12 6.76 -10.67 -4.38
CA VAL A 12 6.28 -10.15 -3.08
C VAL A 12 7.28 -9.15 -2.49
N ARG A 13 8.59 -9.43 -2.60
CA ARG A 13 9.64 -8.50 -2.13
C ARG A 13 9.61 -7.18 -2.88
N GLU A 14 9.43 -7.22 -4.20
CA GLU A 14 9.32 -6.00 -5.01
C GLU A 14 8.04 -5.21 -4.68
N LEU A 15 6.92 -5.90 -4.46
CA LEU A 15 5.66 -5.25 -4.06
C LEU A 15 5.84 -4.44 -2.77
N LEU A 16 6.46 -5.03 -1.74
CA LEU A 16 6.75 -4.35 -0.48
C LEU A 16 7.72 -3.17 -0.68
N ALA A 17 8.80 -3.37 -1.45
CA ALA A 17 9.74 -2.30 -1.75
C ALA A 17 9.10 -1.13 -2.52
N SER A 18 8.10 -1.39 -3.36
CA SER A 18 7.35 -0.34 -4.05
C SER A 18 6.45 0.45 -3.10
N ALA A 19 5.84 -0.21 -2.11
CA ALA A 19 5.05 0.44 -1.07
C ALA A 19 5.93 1.36 -0.20
N ASP A 20 7.11 0.88 0.21
CA ASP A 20 8.08 1.68 0.98
C ASP A 20 8.51 2.93 0.21
N ARG A 21 8.83 2.78 -1.08
CA ARG A 21 9.19 3.92 -1.96
C ARG A 21 8.07 4.94 -2.09
N ALA A 22 6.82 4.48 -2.25
CA ALA A 22 5.66 5.36 -2.36
C ALA A 22 5.38 6.09 -1.04
N TRP A 23 5.52 5.39 0.08
CA TRP A 23 5.41 5.98 1.42
C TRP A 23 6.45 7.08 1.64
N ASP A 24 7.73 6.80 1.37
CA ASP A 24 8.82 7.77 1.52
C ASP A 24 8.65 9.00 0.62
N ALA A 25 8.04 8.82 -0.56
CA ALA A 25 7.71 9.90 -1.48
C ALA A 25 6.45 10.70 -1.09
N GLY A 26 5.67 10.22 -0.11
CA GLY A 26 4.36 10.80 0.22
C GLY A 26 3.32 10.64 -0.91
N ASP A 27 3.51 9.65 -1.80
CA ASP A 27 2.63 9.39 -2.93
C ASP A 27 1.51 8.41 -2.51
N ALA A 28 0.40 8.97 -2.07
CA ALA A 28 -0.76 8.21 -1.59
C ALA A 28 -1.35 7.29 -2.68
N THR A 29 -1.35 7.73 -3.93
CA THR A 29 -1.90 6.98 -5.07
C THR A 29 -1.01 5.77 -5.38
N ALA A 30 0.31 5.97 -5.43
CA ALA A 30 1.26 4.87 -5.62
C ALA A 30 1.24 3.89 -4.44
N PHE A 31 1.10 4.38 -3.21
CA PHE A 31 0.99 3.54 -2.03
C PHE A 31 -0.30 2.71 -2.06
N ALA A 32 -1.44 3.31 -2.38
CA ALA A 32 -2.70 2.60 -2.47
C ALA A 32 -2.71 1.56 -3.62
N ALA A 33 -1.94 1.77 -4.69
CA ALA A 33 -1.92 0.88 -5.85
C ALA A 33 -1.45 -0.56 -5.55
N VAL A 34 -0.68 -0.77 -4.48
CA VAL A 34 -0.22 -2.13 -4.08
C VAL A 34 -1.30 -2.95 -3.38
N PHE A 35 -2.41 -2.33 -2.97
CA PHE A 35 -3.49 -3.00 -2.26
C PHE A 35 -4.55 -3.53 -3.22
N ALA A 36 -5.20 -4.64 -2.86
CA ALA A 36 -6.43 -5.08 -3.53
C ALA A 36 -7.52 -4.01 -3.44
N GLU A 37 -8.48 -4.00 -4.38
CA GLU A 37 -9.59 -3.03 -4.38
C GLU A 37 -10.40 -3.08 -3.07
N ASP A 38 -10.57 -4.28 -2.52
CA ASP A 38 -11.30 -4.62 -1.30
C ASP A 38 -10.38 -4.89 -0.08
N ALA A 39 -9.13 -4.43 -0.12
CA ALA A 39 -8.15 -4.71 0.93
C ALA A 39 -8.61 -4.29 2.33
N ASP A 40 -8.26 -5.10 3.32
CA ASP A 40 -8.43 -4.80 4.73
C ASP A 40 -7.07 -4.45 5.34
N TYR A 41 -6.84 -3.17 5.60
CA TYR A 41 -5.56 -2.63 6.06
C TYR A 41 -5.68 -2.17 7.52
N VAL A 42 -4.79 -2.66 8.37
CA VAL A 42 -4.69 -2.21 9.77
C VAL A 42 -3.42 -1.37 9.90
N THR A 43 -3.59 -0.11 10.24
CA THR A 43 -2.46 0.81 10.48
C THR A 43 -1.74 0.46 11.79
N TRP A 44 -0.56 1.05 11.97
CA TRP A 44 0.19 0.97 13.22
C TRP A 44 -0.62 1.38 14.47
N PHE A 45 -1.57 2.32 14.31
CA PHE A 45 -2.44 2.78 15.40
C PHE A 45 -3.60 1.81 15.71
N GLY A 46 -3.64 0.65 15.03
CA GLY A 46 -4.76 -0.29 15.12
C GLY A 46 -6.01 0.18 14.41
N GLN A 47 -5.93 1.24 13.59
CA GLN A 47 -7.06 1.68 12.78
C GLN A 47 -7.25 0.71 11.61
N ARG A 48 -8.45 0.17 11.47
CA ARG A 48 -8.86 -0.60 10.30
C ARG A 48 -9.34 0.34 9.18
N VAL A 49 -8.86 0.11 7.97
CA VAL A 49 -9.20 0.84 6.74
C VAL A 49 -9.60 -0.19 5.69
N GLN A 50 -10.78 -0.01 5.10
CA GLN A 50 -11.35 -0.97 4.16
C GLN A 50 -11.42 -0.37 2.75
N GLY A 51 -10.79 -1.06 1.81
CA GLY A 51 -10.77 -0.74 0.40
C GLY A 51 -9.66 0.24 0.00
N ARG A 52 -9.18 0.09 -1.23
CA ARG A 52 -8.06 0.87 -1.77
C ARG A 52 -8.30 2.38 -1.72
N ALA A 53 -9.50 2.83 -2.09
CA ALA A 53 -9.85 4.24 -2.09
C ALA A 53 -9.78 4.87 -0.69
N ALA A 54 -10.15 4.12 0.36
CA ALA A 54 -10.06 4.59 1.73
C ALA A 54 -8.60 4.64 2.22
N ILE A 55 -7.78 3.67 1.80
CA ILE A 55 -6.34 3.66 2.07
C ILE A 55 -5.69 4.87 1.41
N GLU A 56 -5.98 5.16 0.14
CA GLU A 56 -5.46 6.35 -0.55
C GLU A 56 -5.84 7.65 0.17
N ALA A 57 -7.12 7.82 0.51
CA ALA A 57 -7.61 9.02 1.18
C ALA A 57 -6.95 9.27 2.55
N GLN A 58 -6.57 8.22 3.27
CA GLN A 58 -5.86 8.32 4.54
C GLN A 58 -4.40 8.81 4.37
N HIS A 59 -3.75 8.42 3.28
CA HIS A 59 -2.34 8.74 3.03
C HIS A 59 -2.18 10.01 2.19
N ALA A 60 -3.28 10.52 1.63
CA ALA A 60 -3.29 11.80 0.95
C ALA A 60 -2.90 12.91 1.94
N PRO A 61 -2.04 13.86 1.53
CA PRO A 61 -1.77 15.03 2.36
C PRO A 61 -3.09 15.72 2.68
N CYS A 62 -3.25 16.16 3.93
CA CYS A 62 -4.40 16.98 4.34
C CYS A 62 -4.47 18.20 3.43
N SER A 63 -5.32 18.15 2.41
CA SER A 63 -5.62 19.30 1.57
C SER A 63 -6.20 20.38 2.49
N PRO A 64 -5.70 21.63 2.47
CA PRO A 64 -6.24 22.68 3.31
C PRO A 64 -7.71 22.87 2.90
N SER A 65 -8.62 22.66 3.85
CA SER A 65 -10.01 23.09 3.68
C SER A 65 -9.99 24.62 3.57
N ILE A 66 -10.35 25.13 2.39
CA ILE A 66 -10.71 26.55 2.18
C ILE A 66 -12.00 26.86 2.93
#